data_AF-A0A1X6NWJ2-F1
#
_entry.id   AF-A0A1X6NWJ2-F1
#
_cell.length_a   1.000
_cell.length_b   1.000
_cell.length_c   1.000
_cell.angle_alpha   90.00
_cell.angle_beta   90.00
_cell.angle_gamma   90.00
#
_symmetry.space_group_name_H-M   'P 1'
#
loop_
_entity.id
_entity.type
_entity.pdbx_description
1 polymer ?
#
loop_
_entity_poly.entity_id
_entity_poly.type
_entity_poly.pdbx_seq_one_letter_code
_entity_poly.pdbx_strand_id
1 'polypeptide(L)'
;MIKRELAKDPALAEENWDRFLPKFKKKNVKKRASPSAAADAAKKAAKAAARAAEAGGSVFPPLPAPSKIDLQLESGEYFLSERAQKGAPQGGARHGGGGQKVDADARRAAAFVPPPVVKSAKARAAAAAAKRQREEEGPSLAELSEKAKRRGKRRKA
;
A
#
# COMPACT_ATOMS: atom_id res chain seq x y z
N MET A 1 -6.33 2.93 48.00
CA MET A 1 -6.67 1.77 48.86
C MET A 1 -5.55 1.55 49.87
N ILE A 2 -4.35 1.14 49.46
CA ILE A 2 -3.22 0.83 50.36
C ILE A 2 -2.81 2.01 51.28
N LYS A 3 -2.68 3.23 50.75
CA LYS A 3 -2.34 4.42 51.57
C LYS A 3 -3.32 4.73 52.70
N ARG A 4 -4.62 4.38 52.54
CA ARG A 4 -5.65 4.68 53.55
C ARG A 4 -5.61 3.70 54.73
N GLU A 5 -5.08 2.49 54.51
CA GLU A 5 -4.91 1.51 55.58
C GLU A 5 -3.61 1.77 56.35
N LEU A 6 -2.51 2.07 55.65
CA LEU A 6 -1.23 2.44 56.31
C LEU A 6 -1.34 3.70 57.19
N ALA A 7 -2.23 4.63 56.83
CA ALA A 7 -2.48 5.84 57.62
C ALA A 7 -3.24 5.58 58.92
N LYS A 8 -3.92 4.42 59.06
CA LYS A 8 -4.63 4.06 60.29
C LYS A 8 -3.70 3.41 61.32
N ASP A 9 -2.54 2.93 60.89
CA ASP A 9 -1.54 2.33 61.77
C ASP A 9 -0.68 3.42 62.43
N PRO A 10 -0.82 3.68 63.74
CA PRO A 10 -0.08 4.74 64.43
C PRO A 10 1.43 4.47 64.47
N ALA A 11 1.84 3.20 64.34
CA ALA A 11 3.26 2.81 64.32
C ALA A 11 3.97 3.18 63.01
N LEU A 12 3.23 3.28 61.89
CA LEU A 12 3.80 3.59 60.57
C LEU A 12 3.58 5.05 60.15
N ALA A 13 3.00 5.88 61.02
CA ALA A 13 2.64 7.27 60.70
C ALA A 13 3.87 8.16 60.43
N GLU A 14 4.98 7.93 61.16
CA GLU A 14 6.25 8.66 61.02
C GLU A 14 7.20 8.05 59.97
N GLU A 15 6.84 6.89 59.39
CA GLU A 15 7.72 6.14 58.50
C GLU A 15 7.40 6.32 57.00
N ASN A 16 8.41 6.03 56.16
CA ASN A 16 8.28 6.12 54.71
C ASN A 16 7.48 4.92 54.13
N TRP A 17 6.33 5.22 53.52
CA TRP A 17 5.43 4.20 52.96
C TRP A 17 5.84 3.60 51.61
N ASP A 18 6.96 4.01 50.99
CA ASP A 18 7.36 3.60 49.63
C ASP A 18 7.59 2.08 49.47
N ARG A 19 7.82 1.36 50.58
CA ARG A 19 7.95 -0.11 50.60
C ARG A 19 6.63 -0.84 50.39
N PHE A 20 5.52 -0.21 50.75
CA PHE A 20 4.17 -0.77 50.65
C PHE A 20 3.43 -0.24 49.42
N LEU A 21 3.95 0.81 48.77
CA LEU A 21 3.41 1.33 47.54
C LEU A 21 3.91 0.57 46.30
N PRO A 22 3.02 0.15 45.39
CA PRO A 22 3.44 -0.35 44.09
C PRO A 22 4.23 0.70 43.29
N LYS A 23 5.39 0.32 42.76
CA LYS A 23 6.25 1.21 41.95
C LYS A 23 5.74 1.29 40.51
N PHE A 24 5.12 2.41 40.15
CA PHE A 24 4.63 2.64 38.78
C PHE A 24 5.74 3.21 37.88
N LYS A 25 6.09 2.47 36.83
CA LYS A 25 6.98 2.97 35.77
C LYS A 25 6.19 3.90 34.84
N LYS A 26 6.69 5.12 34.61
CA LYS A 26 6.06 6.07 33.68
C LYS A 26 6.13 5.52 32.26
N LYS A 27 4.98 5.17 31.68
CA LYS A 27 4.86 4.78 30.26
C LYS A 27 4.47 6.00 29.44
N ASN A 28 5.37 6.47 28.58
CA ASN A 28 5.11 7.60 27.69
C ASN A 28 4.42 7.11 26.41
N VAL A 29 3.15 6.73 26.51
CA VAL A 29 2.37 6.20 25.38
C VAL A 29 1.91 7.35 24.48
N LYS A 30 2.13 7.21 23.18
CA LYS A 30 1.63 8.17 22.18
C LYS A 30 0.10 8.17 22.21
N LYS A 31 -0.51 9.30 22.58
CA LYS A 31 -1.96 9.50 22.49
C LYS A 31 -2.37 9.49 21.01
N ARG A 32 -3.59 9.03 20.71
CA ARG A 32 -4.13 9.05 19.35
C ARG A 32 -4.22 10.51 18.87
N ALA A 33 -3.84 10.72 17.61
CA ALA A 33 -3.83 12.04 16.99
C ALA A 33 -5.24 12.65 17.01
N SER A 34 -5.35 13.87 17.53
CA SER A 34 -6.58 14.68 17.43
C SER A 34 -6.80 15.14 15.98
N PRO A 35 -8.02 15.55 15.60
CA PRO A 35 -8.28 16.14 14.27
C PRO A 35 -7.37 17.34 13.96
N SER A 36 -6.98 18.11 14.98
CA SER A 36 -6.03 19.21 14.84
C SER A 36 -4.64 18.75 14.41
N ALA A 37 -4.21 17.54 14.80
CA ALA A 37 -2.90 17.02 14.46
C ALA A 37 -2.72 16.79 12.95
N ALA A 38 -3.80 16.57 12.20
CA ALA A 38 -3.75 16.50 10.73
C ALA A 38 -3.50 17.88 10.10
N ALA A 39 -4.12 18.94 10.63
CA ALA A 39 -3.85 20.32 10.20
C ALA A 39 -2.43 20.76 10.57
N ASP A 40 -1.97 20.40 11.77
CA ASP A 40 -0.59 20.66 12.21
C ASP A 40 0.44 19.90 11.36
N ALA A 41 0.12 18.68 10.91
CA ALA A 41 0.97 17.91 10.01
C ALA A 41 1.08 18.56 8.61
N ALA A 42 -0.03 19.04 8.05
CA ALA A 42 -0.02 19.77 6.78
C ALA A 42 0.82 21.06 6.87
N LYS A 43 0.66 21.81 7.97
CA LYS A 43 1.45 23.02 8.24
C LYS A 43 2.94 22.71 8.43
N LYS A 44 3.26 21.58 9.08
CA LYS A 44 4.65 21.12 9.26
C LYS A 44 5.29 20.66 7.96
N ALA A 45 4.54 20.01 7.07
CA ALA A 45 5.01 19.60 5.75
C ALA A 45 5.30 20.83 4.86
N ALA A 46 4.39 21.82 4.85
CA ALA A 46 4.62 23.08 4.14
C ALA A 46 5.85 23.83 4.67
N LYS A 47 6.05 23.88 5.99
CA LYS A 47 7.24 24.49 6.60
C LYS A 47 8.53 23.72 6.29
N ALA A 48 8.46 22.39 6.19
CA ALA A 48 9.59 21.56 5.81
C ALA A 48 9.97 21.77 4.33
N ALA A 49 9.00 21.89 3.43
CA ALA A 49 9.22 22.23 2.03
C ALA A 49 9.83 23.63 1.86
N ALA A 50 9.36 24.61 2.63
CA ALA A 50 9.95 25.96 2.70
C ALA A 50 11.43 25.91 3.15
N ARG A 51 11.73 25.14 4.20
CA ARG A 51 13.12 24.94 4.67
C ARG A 51 14.00 24.18 3.69
N ALA A 52 13.45 23.20 2.98
CA ALA A 52 14.19 22.44 1.98
C ALA A 52 14.56 23.31 0.77
N ALA A 53 13.66 24.22 0.38
CA ALA A 53 13.94 25.20 -0.67
C ALA A 53 14.96 26.26 -0.22
N GLU A 54 14.89 26.73 1.03
CA GLU A 54 15.89 27.62 1.64
C GLU A 54 17.28 26.94 1.70
N ALA A 55 17.34 25.66 2.06
CA ALA A 55 18.58 24.89 2.13
C ALA A 55 19.24 24.65 0.76
N GLY A 56 18.51 24.82 -0.35
CA GLY A 56 19.01 24.66 -1.71
C GLY A 56 19.67 25.91 -2.32
N GLY A 57 19.81 27.01 -1.57
CA GLY A 57 20.44 28.24 -2.07
C GLY A 57 19.61 29.03 -3.10
N SER A 58 18.34 28.66 -3.29
CA SER A 58 17.40 29.46 -4.07
C SER A 58 17.03 30.71 -3.28
N VAL A 59 17.30 31.89 -3.84
CA VAL A 59 16.93 33.19 -3.25
C VAL A 59 15.41 33.41 -3.27
N PHE A 60 14.70 32.70 -4.16
CA PHE A 60 13.25 32.78 -4.26
C PHE A 60 12.57 31.67 -3.45
N PRO A 61 11.48 31.99 -2.73
CA PRO A 61 10.73 30.99 -1.98
C PRO A 61 10.14 29.94 -2.93
N PRO A 62 9.88 28.70 -2.45
CA PRO A 62 9.20 27.71 -3.26
C PRO A 62 7.78 28.18 -3.59
N LEU A 63 7.32 27.85 -4.79
CA LEU A 63 5.96 28.17 -5.21
C LEU A 63 4.94 27.52 -4.26
N PRO A 64 3.85 28.22 -3.92
CA PRO A 64 2.77 27.62 -3.15
C PRO A 64 2.14 26.47 -3.93
N ALA A 65 1.65 25.45 -3.22
CA ALA A 65 0.90 24.38 -3.85
C ALA A 65 -0.39 24.94 -4.47
N PRO A 66 -0.76 24.52 -5.69
CA PRO A 66 -1.98 24.99 -6.35
C PRO A 66 -3.21 24.63 -5.52
N SER A 67 -4.19 25.52 -5.49
CA SER A 67 -5.45 25.24 -4.81
C SER A 67 -6.25 24.19 -5.59
N LYS A 68 -7.23 23.57 -4.93
CA LYS A 68 -8.14 22.64 -5.62
C LYS A 68 -8.87 23.31 -6.79
N ILE A 69 -9.21 24.59 -6.64
CA ILE A 69 -9.85 25.39 -7.68
C ILE A 69 -8.88 25.58 -8.85
N ASP A 70 -7.62 25.90 -8.59
CA ASP A 70 -6.61 26.09 -9.63
C ASP A 70 -6.38 24.81 -10.43
N LEU A 71 -6.28 23.65 -9.75
CA LEU A 71 -6.16 22.34 -10.43
C LEU A 71 -7.38 22.02 -11.30
N GLN A 72 -8.58 22.41 -10.86
CA GLN A 72 -9.80 22.23 -11.64
C GLN A 72 -9.88 23.19 -12.84
N LEU A 73 -9.35 24.40 -12.69
CA LEU A 73 -9.25 25.37 -13.78
C LEU A 73 -8.22 24.92 -14.82
N GLU A 74 -7.04 24.45 -14.38
CA GLU A 74 -5.97 23.94 -15.25
C GLU A 74 -6.39 22.69 -16.02
N SER A 75 -7.11 21.76 -15.37
CA SER A 75 -7.69 20.58 -16.04
C SER A 75 -8.89 20.89 -16.94
N GLY A 76 -9.44 22.11 -16.87
CA GLY A 76 -10.67 22.50 -17.55
C GLY A 76 -11.94 21.87 -16.96
N GLU A 77 -11.82 21.05 -15.91
CA GLU A 77 -12.94 20.41 -15.24
C GLU A 77 -13.87 21.42 -14.57
N TYR A 78 -13.34 22.56 -14.12
CA TYR A 78 -14.11 23.59 -13.43
C TYR A 78 -15.31 24.10 -14.23
N PHE A 79 -15.18 24.15 -15.57
CA PHE A 79 -16.23 24.63 -16.46
C PHE A 79 -17.23 23.53 -16.85
N LEU A 80 -16.93 22.26 -16.58
CA LEU A 80 -17.84 21.16 -16.86
C LEU A 80 -18.94 21.10 -15.80
N SER A 81 -20.19 20.91 -16.25
CA SER A 81 -21.30 20.62 -15.33
C SER A 81 -21.03 19.35 -14.52
N GLU A 82 -21.57 19.23 -13.31
CA GLU A 82 -21.39 18.02 -12.48
C GLU A 82 -21.81 16.73 -13.21
N ARG A 83 -22.82 16.83 -14.09
CA ARG A 83 -23.27 15.72 -14.93
C ARG A 83 -22.20 15.30 -15.93
N ALA A 84 -21.52 16.26 -16.55
CA ALA A 84 -20.43 16.01 -17.49
C ALA A 84 -19.17 15.48 -16.77
N GLN A 85 -18.83 16.04 -15.60
CA GLN A 85 -17.73 15.52 -14.77
C GLN A 85 -17.95 14.06 -14.35
N LYS A 86 -19.19 13.70 -13.94
CA LYS A 86 -19.53 12.31 -13.57
C LYS A 86 -19.58 11.36 -14.78
N GLY A 87 -19.85 11.87 -15.98
CA GLY A 87 -19.89 11.08 -17.22
C GLY A 87 -18.52 10.76 -17.82
N ALA A 88 -17.54 11.66 -17.66
CA ALA A 88 -16.17 11.50 -18.15
C ALA A 88 -15.46 10.18 -17.70
N PRO A 89 -15.49 9.78 -16.41
CA PRO A 89 -14.86 8.52 -15.98
C PRO A 89 -15.55 7.28 -16.57
N GLN A 90 -16.85 7.36 -16.86
CA GLN A 90 -17.59 6.27 -17.53
C GLN A 90 -17.14 6.08 -18.98
N GLY A 91 -16.78 7.17 -19.67
CA GLY A 91 -16.14 7.14 -20.98
C GLY A 91 -14.74 6.53 -20.93
N GLY A 92 -13.92 6.92 -19.95
CA GLY A 92 -12.58 6.36 -19.75
C GLY A 92 -12.60 4.86 -19.43
N ALA A 93 -13.55 4.40 -18.61
CA ALA A 93 -13.73 2.98 -18.29
C ALA A 93 -14.06 2.12 -19.52
N ARG A 94 -14.81 2.66 -20.49
CA ARG A 94 -15.10 1.97 -21.77
C ARG A 94 -13.84 1.78 -22.61
N HIS A 95 -12.91 2.74 -22.59
CA HIS A 95 -11.63 2.62 -23.30
C HIS A 95 -10.65 1.68 -22.57
N GLY A 96 -10.67 1.63 -21.23
CA GLY A 96 -9.85 0.70 -20.44
C GLY A 96 -10.30 -0.77 -20.54
N GLY A 97 -11.55 -1.04 -20.91
CA GLY A 97 -12.10 -2.39 -21.06
C GLY A 97 -11.58 -3.18 -22.28
N GLY A 98 -10.87 -2.53 -23.21
CA GLY A 98 -10.32 -3.17 -24.40
C GLY A 98 -9.25 -4.23 -24.08
N GLY A 99 -8.36 -3.95 -23.13
CA GLY A 99 -7.25 -4.87 -22.79
C GLY A 99 -7.72 -6.23 -22.29
N GLN A 100 -8.74 -6.25 -21.41
CA GLN A 100 -9.30 -7.49 -20.88
C GLN A 100 -10.00 -8.34 -21.96
N LYS A 101 -10.61 -7.71 -22.96
CA LYS A 101 -11.21 -8.40 -24.11
C LYS A 101 -10.12 -9.04 -24.98
N VAL A 102 -9.04 -8.31 -25.28
CA VAL A 102 -7.90 -8.84 -26.04
C VAL A 102 -7.26 -10.05 -25.36
N ASP A 103 -7.06 -10.01 -24.03
CA ASP A 103 -6.55 -11.14 -23.26
C ASP A 103 -7.52 -12.35 -23.27
N ALA A 104 -8.82 -12.10 -23.18
CA ALA A 104 -9.84 -13.16 -23.22
C ALA A 104 -9.92 -13.82 -24.59
N ASP A 105 -9.83 -13.04 -25.67
CA ASP A 105 -9.84 -13.52 -27.05
C ASP A 105 -8.57 -14.33 -27.35
N ALA A 106 -7.40 -13.88 -26.87
CA ALA A 106 -6.14 -14.63 -26.98
C ALA A 106 -6.20 -15.99 -26.26
N ARG A 107 -6.79 -16.04 -25.06
CA ARG A 107 -7.01 -17.30 -24.33
C ARG A 107 -7.98 -18.23 -25.05
N ARG A 108 -9.05 -17.68 -25.64
CA ARG A 108 -10.00 -18.45 -26.44
C ARG A 108 -9.31 -19.03 -27.67
N ALA A 109 -8.56 -18.22 -28.42
CA ALA A 109 -7.81 -18.67 -29.59
C ALA A 109 -6.81 -19.79 -29.26
N ALA A 110 -6.10 -19.69 -28.14
CA ALA A 110 -5.17 -20.73 -27.70
C ALA A 110 -5.83 -22.09 -27.44
N ALA A 111 -7.10 -22.12 -27.02
CA ALA A 111 -7.84 -23.38 -26.82
C ALA A 111 -8.26 -24.06 -28.14
N PHE A 112 -8.33 -23.31 -29.24
CA PHE A 112 -8.63 -23.84 -30.57
C PHE A 112 -7.40 -24.29 -31.36
N VAL A 113 -6.19 -23.99 -30.86
CA VAL A 113 -4.96 -24.53 -31.45
C VAL A 113 -4.80 -25.99 -31.02
N PRO A 114 -4.87 -26.95 -31.95
CA PRO A 114 -4.67 -28.35 -31.61
C PRO A 114 -3.25 -28.54 -31.03
N PRO A 115 -3.08 -29.40 -30.01
CA PRO A 115 -1.76 -29.67 -29.45
C PRO A 115 -0.83 -30.19 -30.55
N PRO A 116 0.47 -29.82 -30.52
CA PRO A 116 1.40 -30.19 -31.57
C PRO A 116 1.46 -31.72 -31.67
N VAL A 117 1.06 -32.24 -32.83
CA VAL A 117 1.19 -33.66 -33.14
C VAL A 117 2.66 -33.96 -33.38
N VAL A 118 3.32 -34.54 -32.39
CA VAL A 118 4.64 -35.16 -32.53
C VAL A 118 4.49 -36.33 -33.51
N LYS A 119 4.93 -36.09 -34.75
CA LYS A 119 4.80 -37.02 -35.90
C LYS A 119 5.73 -38.24 -35.80
N SER A 120 6.65 -38.28 -34.83
CA SER A 120 7.57 -39.40 -34.64
C SER A 120 7.43 -40.03 -33.25
N ALA A 121 7.48 -41.37 -33.20
CA ALA A 121 7.42 -42.16 -31.96
C ALA A 121 8.57 -41.81 -31.00
N LYS A 122 9.76 -41.46 -31.54
CA LYS A 122 10.92 -41.02 -30.76
C LYS A 122 10.69 -39.68 -30.06
N ALA A 123 10.02 -38.72 -30.71
CA ALA A 123 9.67 -37.44 -30.10
C ALA A 123 8.55 -37.59 -29.05
N ARG A 124 7.61 -38.52 -29.24
CA ARG A 124 6.59 -38.89 -28.23
C ARG A 124 7.23 -39.47 -26.97
N ALA A 125 8.17 -40.39 -27.12
CA ALA A 125 8.89 -40.99 -26.00
C ALA A 125 9.73 -39.95 -25.24
N ALA A 126 10.41 -39.03 -25.94
CA ALA A 126 11.18 -37.95 -25.33
C ALA A 126 10.29 -36.93 -24.59
N ALA A 127 9.14 -36.55 -25.17
CA ALA A 127 8.19 -35.65 -24.51
C ALA A 127 7.54 -36.29 -23.27
N ALA A 128 7.24 -37.59 -23.32
CA ALA A 128 6.73 -38.33 -22.16
C ALA A 128 7.78 -38.49 -21.05
N ALA A 129 9.04 -38.72 -21.41
CA ALA A 129 10.15 -38.78 -20.45
C ALA A 129 10.40 -37.41 -19.79
N ALA A 130 10.42 -36.32 -20.57
CA ALA A 130 10.59 -34.96 -20.04
C ALA A 130 9.43 -34.55 -19.12
N LYS A 131 8.20 -34.99 -19.41
CA LYS A 131 7.03 -34.71 -18.56
C LYS A 131 7.10 -35.45 -17.22
N ARG A 132 7.57 -36.71 -17.23
CA ARG A 132 7.81 -37.50 -16.02
C ARG A 132 8.95 -36.92 -15.17
N GLN A 133 10.05 -36.52 -15.80
CA GLN A 133 11.15 -35.83 -15.11
C GLN A 133 10.69 -34.53 -14.44
N ARG A 134 9.81 -33.75 -15.10
CA ARG A 134 9.26 -32.52 -14.52
C ARG A 134 8.26 -32.76 -13.36
N GLU A 135 7.59 -33.91 -13.32
CA GLU A 135 6.74 -34.31 -12.19
C GLU A 135 7.56 -34.82 -11.00
N GLU A 136 8.67 -35.51 -11.27
CA GLU A 136 9.62 -36.00 -10.25
C GLU A 136 10.48 -34.88 -9.64
N GLU A 137 11.04 -33.98 -10.46
CA GLU A 137 11.96 -32.93 -9.99
C GLU A 137 11.26 -31.69 -9.40
N GLY A 138 9.94 -31.57 -9.60
CA GLY A 138 9.15 -30.43 -9.14
C GLY A 138 9.51 -29.11 -9.83
N PRO A 139 8.77 -28.01 -9.53
CA PRO A 139 9.02 -26.71 -10.15
C PRO A 139 10.38 -26.14 -9.71
N SER A 140 11.17 -25.68 -10.68
CA SER A 140 12.51 -25.16 -10.39
C SER A 140 12.45 -23.84 -9.58
N LEU A 141 13.53 -23.51 -8.86
CA LEU A 141 13.63 -22.25 -8.09
C LEU A 141 13.37 -21.00 -8.95
N ALA A 142 13.74 -21.05 -10.24
CA ALA A 142 13.48 -19.98 -11.19
C ALA A 142 11.98 -19.84 -11.49
N GLU A 143 11.26 -20.96 -11.71
CA GLU A 143 9.81 -20.96 -11.94
C GLU A 143 9.04 -20.49 -10.69
N LEU A 144 9.49 -20.87 -9.49
CA LEU A 144 8.89 -20.42 -8.23
C LEU A 144 9.09 -18.92 -7.99
N SER A 145 10.28 -18.39 -8.31
CA SER A 145 10.60 -16.96 -8.24
C SER A 145 9.75 -16.13 -9.21
N GLU A 146 9.59 -16.58 -10.45
CA GLU A 146 8.75 -15.92 -11.47
C GLU A 146 7.27 -15.92 -11.06
N LYS A 147 6.79 -17.05 -10.51
CA LYS A 147 5.42 -17.18 -9.99
C LYS A 147 5.18 -16.28 -8.78
N ALA A 148 6.15 -16.11 -7.88
CA ALA A 148 6.06 -15.18 -6.76
C ALA A 148 5.99 -13.72 -7.24
N LYS A 149 6.81 -13.35 -8.23
CA LYS A 149 6.78 -12.00 -8.85
C LYS A 149 5.45 -11.69 -9.52
N ARG A 150 4.89 -12.62 -10.31
CA ARG A 150 3.54 -12.46 -10.92
C ARG A 150 2.44 -12.33 -9.87
N ARG A 151 2.50 -13.11 -8.79
CA ARG A 151 1.52 -13.04 -7.69
C ARG A 151 1.61 -11.73 -6.91
N GLY A 152 2.82 -11.19 -6.71
CA GLY A 152 3.03 -9.86 -6.12
C GLY A 152 2.46 -8.74 -6.99
N LYS A 153 2.63 -8.82 -8.31
CA LYS A 153 2.11 -7.82 -9.26
C LYS A 153 0.58 -7.81 -9.32
N ARG A 154 -0.08 -8.96 -9.17
CA ARG A 154 -1.55 -9.09 -9.10
C ARG A 154 -2.17 -8.62 -7.79
N ARG A 155 -1.40 -8.45 -6.71
CA ARG A 155 -1.88 -7.93 -5.41
C ARG A 155 -1.75 -6.40 -5.27
N LYS A 156 -1.05 -5.76 -6.22
CA LYS A 156 -0.75 -4.33 -6.22
C LYS A 156 -1.57 -3.54 -7.26
N ALA A 157 -2.30 -4.24 -8.12
CA ALA A 157 -3.38 -3.71 -8.95
C ALA A 157 -4.71 -4.04 -8.26
#